data_AF-A0A3M7SXH2-F1
#
_entry.id   AF-A0A3M7SXH2-F1
#
_cell.length_a   1.000
_cell.length_b   1.000
_cell.length_c   1.000
_cell.angle_alpha   90.00
_cell.angle_beta   90.00
_cell.angle_gamma   90.00
#
_symmetry.space_group_name_H-M   'P 1'
#
loop_
_entity.id
_entity.type
_entity.pdbx_description
1 polymer ?
#
loop_
_entity_poly.entity_id
_entity_poly.type
_entity_poly.pdbx_seq_one_letter_code
_entity_poly.pdbx_strand_id
1 'polypeptide(L)'
;MTKNCDMKEAFEPNEINWDYNQFKLTNFTKKVLHFGKHSSLNFKDMTDFLSEYSHIDLLVIKSYYFFSKFLLDKPDFKIAIEKMGFGPHEFELAFQFKNWYQKLFRLNKKLQERYESTLRKLKPIKNTNLICAQVRIGDPGHIG
;
A
#
# COMPACT_ATOMS: atom_id res chain seq x y z
N MET A 1 -20.90 -4.17 7.64
CA MET A 1 -20.42 -3.11 6.74
C MET A 1 -18.98 -2.79 7.11
N THR A 2 -18.00 -3.22 6.31
CA THR A 2 -16.60 -2.83 6.48
C THR A 2 -16.50 -1.33 6.20
N LYS A 3 -16.20 -0.54 7.23
CA LYS A 3 -15.89 0.89 7.12
C LYS A 3 -14.84 1.02 6.00
N ASN A 4 -15.08 1.91 5.02
CA ASN A 4 -14.07 2.19 4.00
C ASN A 4 -12.74 2.43 4.71
N CYS A 5 -11.70 1.69 4.32
CA CYS A 5 -10.37 1.83 4.90
C CYS A 5 -9.84 3.19 4.48
N ASP A 6 -10.24 4.23 5.18
CA ASP A 6 -9.90 5.59 4.84
C ASP A 6 -8.55 5.89 5.46
N MET A 7 -7.49 5.57 4.70
CA MET A 7 -6.12 5.87 5.10
C MET A 7 -5.94 7.34 5.48
N LYS A 8 -6.79 8.25 4.96
CA LYS A 8 -6.77 9.68 5.29
C LYS A 8 -7.21 9.99 6.71
N GLU A 9 -7.92 9.08 7.39
CA GLU A 9 -8.22 9.24 8.83
C GLU A 9 -6.94 9.23 9.67
N ALA A 10 -5.88 8.56 9.20
CA ALA A 10 -4.65 8.36 9.96
C ALA A 10 -3.39 8.95 9.32
N PHE A 11 -3.34 8.99 8.00
CA PHE A 11 -2.14 9.30 7.24
C PHE A 11 -2.36 10.47 6.28
N GLU A 12 -1.27 11.20 6.06
CA GLU A 12 -1.10 12.20 5.03
C GLU A 12 0.00 11.73 4.06
N PRO A 13 0.02 12.26 2.82
CA PRO A 13 1.18 12.16 1.94
C PRO A 13 2.49 12.59 2.61
N ASN A 14 3.58 11.89 2.28
CA ASN A 14 4.94 12.27 2.67
C ASN A 14 5.77 12.68 1.43
N GLU A 15 6.86 11.98 1.12
CA GLU A 15 7.72 12.27 -0.05
C GLU A 15 6.98 12.02 -1.38
N ILE A 16 6.13 10.99 -1.41
CA ILE A 16 5.34 10.62 -2.58
C ILE A 16 3.88 10.95 -2.32
N ASN A 17 3.28 11.75 -3.21
CA ASN A 17 1.86 12.08 -3.12
C ASN A 17 0.98 10.94 -3.65
N TRP A 18 0.45 10.13 -2.73
CA TRP A 18 -0.52 9.08 -3.04
C TRP A 18 -1.97 9.56 -3.01
N ASP A 19 -2.25 10.77 -2.53
CA ASP A 19 -3.60 11.32 -2.53
C ASP A 19 -3.93 11.94 -3.90
N TYR A 20 -4.48 11.10 -4.79
CA TYR A 20 -4.81 11.54 -6.13
C TYR A 20 -5.90 12.65 -6.18
N ASN A 21 -6.65 12.88 -5.10
CA ASN A 21 -7.63 13.97 -5.05
C ASN A 21 -6.97 15.35 -4.93
N GLN A 22 -5.68 15.41 -4.59
CA GLN A 22 -4.94 16.68 -4.49
C GLN A 22 -4.48 17.18 -5.86
N PHE A 23 -4.44 16.32 -6.87
CA PHE A 23 -4.26 16.79 -8.23
C PHE A 23 -5.58 17.45 -8.66
N LYS A 24 -5.55 18.77 -8.91
CA LYS A 24 -6.65 19.51 -9.57
C LYS A 24 -6.73 19.11 -11.04
N LEU A 25 -7.02 17.84 -11.31
CA LEU A 25 -7.17 17.31 -12.65
C LEU A 25 -8.61 17.56 -13.09
N THR A 26 -8.82 18.64 -13.81
CA THR A 26 -10.05 18.87 -14.57
C THR A 26 -10.04 17.98 -15.81
N ASN A 27 -11.11 17.22 -16.04
CA ASN A 27 -11.39 16.44 -17.26
C ASN A 27 -10.51 15.20 -17.51
N PHE A 28 -10.20 14.41 -16.48
CA PHE A 28 -9.55 13.10 -16.67
C PHE A 28 -10.56 11.95 -16.58
N THR A 29 -10.35 10.93 -17.39
CA THR A 29 -11.10 9.67 -17.37
C THR A 29 -10.63 8.79 -16.21
N LYS A 30 -11.58 8.30 -15.40
CA LYS A 30 -11.30 7.52 -14.20
C LYS A 30 -11.94 6.14 -14.30
N LYS A 31 -11.17 5.09 -13.99
CA LYS A 31 -11.68 3.73 -13.82
C LYS A 31 -11.29 3.16 -12.46
N VAL A 32 -12.26 2.60 -11.75
CA VAL A 32 -12.02 1.88 -10.49
C VAL A 32 -12.08 0.38 -10.77
N LEU A 33 -11.04 -0.34 -10.37
CA LEU A 33 -10.88 -1.78 -10.55
C LEU A 33 -10.87 -2.46 -9.19
N HIS A 34 -11.67 -3.52 -9.03
CA HIS A 34 -11.81 -4.25 -7.78
C HIS A 34 -11.17 -5.64 -7.90
N PHE A 35 -10.13 -5.90 -7.10
CA PHE A 35 -9.39 -7.15 -7.02
C PHE A 35 -9.76 -7.85 -5.70
N GLY A 36 -10.56 -8.91 -5.78
CA GLY A 36 -11.13 -9.65 -4.65
C GLY A 36 -10.59 -11.08 -4.51
N LYS A 37 -11.04 -11.80 -3.48
CA LYS A 37 -10.62 -13.18 -3.11
C LYS A 37 -10.83 -14.23 -4.21
N HIS A 38 -11.69 -13.93 -5.19
CA HIS A 38 -11.99 -14.76 -6.35
C HIS A 38 -11.74 -14.07 -7.68
N SER A 39 -11.11 -12.88 -7.70
CA SER A 39 -10.61 -12.36 -8.97
C SER A 39 -9.37 -13.17 -9.32
N SER A 40 -9.61 -14.32 -9.96
CA SER A 40 -8.70 -14.89 -10.93
C SER A 40 -8.55 -13.90 -12.08
N LEU A 41 -8.00 -12.71 -11.78
CA LEU A 41 -7.22 -12.02 -12.76
C LEU A 41 -6.03 -12.96 -12.94
N ASN A 42 -6.22 -13.88 -13.88
CA ASN A 42 -5.13 -14.46 -14.62
C ASN A 42 -4.42 -13.24 -15.21
N PHE A 43 -3.51 -12.67 -14.43
CA PHE A 43 -2.52 -11.70 -14.86
C PHE A 43 -1.56 -12.35 -15.85
N LYS A 44 -2.03 -13.31 -16.68
CA LYS A 44 -1.25 -13.98 -17.70
C LYS A 44 -0.69 -12.95 -18.67
N ASP A 45 -1.50 -11.96 -19.06
CA ASP A 45 -1.07 -10.85 -19.92
C ASP A 45 -1.48 -9.50 -19.33
N MET A 46 -0.72 -9.01 -18.35
CA MET A 46 -0.95 -7.66 -17.80
C MET A 46 -0.70 -6.56 -18.83
N THR A 47 0.10 -6.84 -19.86
CA THR A 47 0.34 -5.92 -20.97
C THR A 47 -0.95 -5.66 -21.75
N ASP A 48 -1.74 -6.69 -22.01
CA ASP A 48 -3.06 -6.58 -22.65
C ASP A 48 -4.08 -5.92 -21.72
N PHE A 49 -4.02 -6.22 -20.43
CA PHE A 49 -4.87 -5.56 -19.44
C PHE A 49 -4.59 -4.06 -19.35
N LEU A 50 -3.32 -3.65 -19.23
CA LEU A 50 -2.96 -2.23 -19.18
C LEU A 50 -3.22 -1.53 -20.51
N SER A 51 -3.09 -2.23 -21.64
CA SER A 51 -3.40 -1.65 -22.95
C SER A 51 -4.91 -1.40 -23.13
N GLU A 52 -5.78 -2.24 -22.57
CA GLU A 52 -7.24 -2.01 -22.52
C GLU A 52 -7.56 -0.65 -21.88
N TYR A 53 -6.82 -0.27 -20.84
CA TYR A 53 -7.00 0.99 -20.11
C TYR A 53 -6.01 2.08 -20.50
N SER A 54 -5.30 1.95 -21.63
CA SER A 54 -4.31 2.95 -22.07
C SER A 54 -4.89 4.33 -22.34
N HIS A 55 -6.20 4.41 -22.60
CA HIS A 55 -6.96 5.65 -22.77
C HIS A 55 -7.50 6.23 -21.46
N ILE A 56 -7.28 5.54 -20.33
CA ILE A 56 -7.75 5.96 -19.01
C ILE A 56 -6.64 6.70 -18.27
N ASP A 57 -6.92 7.95 -17.90
CA ASP A 57 -5.95 8.82 -17.23
C ASP A 57 -5.66 8.39 -15.79
N LEU A 58 -6.64 7.81 -15.08
CA LEU A 58 -6.46 7.30 -13.71
C LEU A 58 -7.11 5.94 -13.50
N LEU A 59 -6.27 4.96 -13.16
CA LEU A 59 -6.69 3.66 -12.68
C LEU A 59 -6.61 3.61 -11.15
N VAL A 60 -7.75 3.42 -10.48
CA VAL A 60 -7.82 3.20 -9.04
C VAL A 60 -8.01 1.71 -8.76
N ILE A 61 -6.97 1.09 -8.22
CA ILE A 61 -6.95 -0.34 -7.89
C ILE A 61 -7.35 -0.53 -6.43
N LYS A 62 -8.47 -1.22 -6.19
CA LYS A 62 -8.90 -1.67 -4.86
C LYS A 62 -8.58 -3.15 -4.72
N SER A 63 -7.59 -3.48 -3.89
CA SER A 63 -7.16 -4.86 -3.65
C SER A 63 -7.23 -5.23 -2.17
N TYR A 64 -7.59 -6.48 -1.90
CA TYR A 64 -7.47 -7.09 -0.57
C TYR A 64 -6.14 -7.85 -0.37
N TYR A 65 -5.33 -7.95 -1.43
CA TYR A 65 -4.09 -8.72 -1.46
C TYR A 65 -2.90 -7.85 -1.85
N PHE A 66 -1.75 -8.23 -1.31
CA PHE A 66 -0.46 -7.73 -1.74
C PHE A 66 -0.13 -8.32 -3.13
N PHE A 67 -0.28 -7.51 -4.17
CA PHE A 67 -0.11 -7.97 -5.56
C PHE A 67 1.26 -7.64 -6.17
N SER A 68 2.11 -6.89 -5.46
CA SER A 68 3.43 -6.49 -5.97
C SER A 68 4.37 -7.67 -6.20
N LYS A 69 4.23 -8.77 -5.43
CA LYS A 69 4.95 -10.02 -5.70
C LYS A 69 4.57 -10.64 -7.05
N PHE A 70 3.29 -10.59 -7.43
CA PHE A 70 2.84 -11.11 -8.73
C PHE A 70 3.41 -10.31 -9.91
N LEU A 71 3.80 -9.05 -9.70
CA LEU A 71 4.47 -8.25 -10.72
C LEU A 71 5.85 -8.82 -11.07
N LEU A 72 6.59 -9.32 -10.07
CA LEU A 72 7.91 -9.92 -10.31
C LEU A 72 7.85 -11.26 -11.04
N ASP A 73 6.77 -12.02 -10.85
CA ASP A 73 6.60 -13.33 -11.49
C ASP A 73 6.32 -13.21 -13.00
N LYS A 74 6.21 -11.98 -13.53
CA LYS A 74 5.95 -11.70 -14.94
C LYS A 74 7.21 -11.19 -15.65
N PRO A 75 7.67 -11.86 -16.73
CA PRO A 75 8.91 -11.50 -17.43
C PRO A 75 8.97 -10.03 -17.86
N ASP A 76 7.90 -9.49 -18.45
CA ASP A 76 7.87 -8.12 -18.96
C ASP A 76 8.02 -7.08 -17.84
N PHE A 77 7.34 -7.29 -16.71
CA PHE A 77 7.45 -6.41 -15.55
C PHE A 77 8.78 -6.55 -14.87
N LYS A 78 9.31 -7.77 -14.76
CA LYS A 78 10.65 -7.99 -14.22
C LYS A 78 11.69 -7.17 -15.00
N ILE A 79 11.65 -7.20 -16.34
CA ILE A 79 12.55 -6.40 -17.19
C ILE A 79 12.35 -4.90 -16.94
N ALA A 80 11.10 -4.42 -16.89
CA ALA A 80 10.82 -3.01 -16.64
C ALA A 80 11.31 -2.56 -15.24
N ILE A 81 11.11 -3.39 -14.23
CA ILE A 81 11.52 -3.17 -12.84
C ILE A 81 13.04 -3.12 -12.73
N GLU A 82 13.75 -4.06 -13.35
CA GLU A 82 15.21 -4.09 -13.40
C GLU A 82 15.78 -2.86 -14.12
N LYS A 83 15.14 -2.41 -15.21
CA LYS A 83 15.51 -1.15 -15.91
C LYS A 83 15.33 0.10 -15.05
N MET A 84 14.36 0.09 -14.13
CA MET A 84 14.19 1.17 -13.16
C MET A 84 15.20 1.11 -12.00
N GLY A 85 16.10 0.11 -12.00
CA GLY A 85 17.15 -0.06 -11.00
C GLY A 85 16.68 -0.77 -9.73
N PHE A 86 15.51 -1.42 -9.76
CA PHE A 86 15.01 -2.21 -8.64
C PHE A 86 15.31 -3.70 -8.86
N GLY A 87 15.77 -4.38 -7.81
CA GLY A 87 15.86 -5.82 -7.77
C GLY A 87 14.59 -6.52 -7.26
N PRO A 88 14.62 -7.86 -7.14
CA PRO A 88 13.51 -8.64 -6.60
C PRO A 88 13.27 -8.40 -5.10
N HIS A 89 14.32 -8.14 -4.33
CA HIS A 89 14.23 -7.96 -2.88
C HIS A 89 13.42 -6.70 -2.49
N GLU A 90 13.39 -5.69 -3.37
CA GLU A 90 12.63 -4.46 -3.16
C GLU A 90 11.11 -4.65 -3.24
N PHE A 91 10.67 -5.82 -3.73
CA PHE A 91 9.27 -6.19 -3.82
C PHE A 91 8.82 -7.16 -2.72
N GLU A 92 9.74 -7.55 -1.85
CA GLU A 92 9.38 -8.26 -0.63
C GLU A 92 8.58 -7.33 0.30
N LEU A 93 7.57 -7.90 0.94
CA LEU A 93 6.67 -7.18 1.82
C LEU A 93 7.43 -6.38 2.90
N ALA A 94 8.47 -6.97 3.49
CA ALA A 94 9.30 -6.33 4.50
C ALA A 94 10.06 -5.10 3.97
N PHE A 95 10.63 -5.19 2.76
CA PHE A 95 11.32 -4.07 2.14
C PHE A 95 10.34 -2.95 1.77
N GLN A 96 9.20 -3.30 1.17
CA GLN A 96 8.17 -2.31 0.81
C GLN A 96 7.61 -1.61 2.04
N PHE A 97 7.31 -2.34 3.13
CA PHE A 97 6.89 -1.73 4.38
C PHE A 97 7.97 -0.84 5.01
N LYS A 98 9.25 -1.19 4.89
CA LYS A 98 10.31 -0.36 5.44
C LYS A 98 10.50 0.92 4.63
N ASN A 99 10.58 0.81 3.31
CA ASN A 99 11.07 1.88 2.45
C ASN A 99 9.94 2.64 1.75
N TRP A 100 8.94 1.95 1.20
CA TRP A 100 7.85 2.64 0.49
C TRP A 100 6.85 3.23 1.47
N TYR A 101 6.58 2.54 2.57
CA TYR A 101 5.63 3.04 3.56
C TYR A 101 6.05 4.40 4.12
N GLN A 102 7.32 4.59 4.47
CA GLN A 102 7.82 5.87 4.99
C GLN A 102 7.80 6.97 3.92
N LYS A 103 8.08 6.62 2.66
CA LYS A 103 8.01 7.56 1.54
C LYS A 103 6.59 7.98 1.19
N LEU A 104 5.63 7.08 1.34
CA LEU A 104 4.22 7.32 1.02
C LEU A 104 3.51 7.99 2.20
N PHE A 105 3.60 7.43 3.40
CA PHE A 105 2.73 7.77 4.52
C PHE A 105 3.47 8.48 5.63
N ARG A 106 2.89 9.60 6.07
CA ARG A 106 3.21 10.25 7.35
C ARG A 106 1.96 10.24 8.21
N LEU A 107 2.10 10.07 9.52
CA LEU A 107 0.96 10.27 10.43
C LEU A 107 0.46 11.71 10.34
N ASN A 108 -0.86 11.89 10.34
CA ASN A 108 -1.43 13.23 10.49
C ASN A 108 -1.06 13.83 11.86
N LYS A 109 -1.10 15.16 11.96
CA LYS A 109 -0.66 15.88 13.17
C LYS A 109 -1.32 15.34 14.45
N LYS A 110 -2.62 15.09 14.41
CA LYS A 110 -3.39 14.59 15.55
C LYS A 110 -2.90 13.23 16.04
N LEU A 111 -2.66 12.29 15.13
CA LEU A 111 -2.15 10.97 15.49
C LEU A 111 -0.66 11.01 15.87
N GLN A 112 0.13 11.85 15.21
CA GLN A 112 1.54 12.04 15.56
C GLN A 112 1.68 12.51 17.02
N GLU A 113 0.90 13.51 17.43
CA GLU A 113 0.88 14.00 18.82
C GLU A 113 0.47 12.90 19.82
N ARG A 114 -0.55 12.11 19.47
CA ARG A 114 -1.00 10.97 20.30
C ARG A 114 0.07 9.89 20.39
N TYR A 115 0.73 9.57 19.28
CA TYR A 115 1.83 8.61 19.20
C TYR A 115 2.99 9.04 20.09
N GLU A 116 3.45 10.28 19.97
CA GLU A 116 4.54 10.82 20.78
C GLU A 116 4.20 10.88 22.28
N SER A 117 2.98 11.31 22.61
CA SER A 117 2.51 11.33 24.01
C SER A 117 2.52 9.93 24.62
N THR A 118 2.04 8.94 23.87
CA THR A 118 2.04 7.53 24.29
C THR A 118 3.47 7.00 24.44
N LEU A 119 4.33 7.26 23.47
CA LEU A 119 5.73 6.88 23.53
C LEU A 119 6.45 7.50 24.72
N ARG A 120 6.22 8.78 25.05
CA ARG A 120 6.86 9.41 26.21
C ARG A 120 6.51 8.71 27.52
N LYS A 121 5.28 8.19 27.65
CA LYS A 121 4.83 7.44 28.84
C LYS A 121 5.41 6.03 28.88
N LEU A 122 5.68 5.43 27.72
CA LEU A 122 6.14 4.05 27.58
C LEU A 122 7.65 3.95 27.29
N LYS A 123 8.35 5.09 27.19
CA LYS A 123 9.75 5.11 26.74
C LYS A 123 10.61 4.37 27.76
N PRO A 124 11.30 3.29 27.35
CA PRO A 124 12.19 2.59 28.26
C PRO A 124 13.31 3.53 28.73
N ILE A 125 13.66 3.45 30.01
CA ILE A 125 14.87 4.08 30.54
C ILE A 125 16.11 3.33 30.04
N LYS A 126 17.30 3.92 30.17
CA LYS A 126 18.57 3.36 29.63
C LYS A 126 18.83 1.88 29.97
N ASN A 127 18.22 1.35 31.03
CA ASN A 127 18.42 -0.02 31.52
C ASN A 127 17.23 -0.95 31.23
N THR A 128 16.29 -0.56 30.37
CA THR A 128 15.11 -1.36 30.05
C THR A 128 15.19 -1.92 28.62
N ASN A 129 15.13 -3.25 28.51
CA ASN A 129 15.02 -3.93 27.22
C ASN A 129 13.57 -3.87 26.73
N LEU A 130 13.36 -3.35 25.52
CA LEU A 130 12.04 -3.34 24.88
C LEU A 130 11.82 -4.69 24.17
N ILE A 131 10.76 -5.39 24.55
CA ILE A 131 10.28 -6.59 23.84
C ILE A 131 8.97 -6.21 23.16
N CYS A 132 8.95 -6.29 21.83
CA CYS A 132 7.74 -6.04 21.04
C CYS A 132 7.00 -7.35 20.80
N ALA A 133 5.75 -7.44 21.24
CA ALA A 133 4.86 -8.55 20.93
C ALA A 133 3.60 -8.02 20.25
N GLN A 134 3.42 -8.38 18.98
CA GLN A 134 2.16 -8.14 18.27
C GLN A 134 1.28 -9.38 18.41
N VAL A 135 0.25 -9.28 19.25
CA VAL A 135 -0.73 -10.36 19.39
C VAL A 135 -1.95 -10.02 18.55
N ARG A 136 -2.26 -10.88 17.57
CA ARG A 136 -3.47 -10.79 16.76
C ARG A 136 -4.40 -11.92 17.16
N ILE A 137 -5.56 -11.57 17.73
CA ILE A 137 -6.59 -12.53 18.14
C ILE A 137 -7.80 -12.33 17.22
N GLY A 138 -8.20 -13.38 16.50
CA GLY A 138 -9.31 -13.38 15.56
C GLY A 138 -8.98 -14.13 14.26
N ASP A 139 -9.91 -14.99 13.82
CA ASP A 139 -9.83 -15.73 12.56
C ASP A 139 -10.24 -14.80 11.40
N PRO A 140 -9.41 -14.58 10.36
CA PRO A 140 -9.82 -13.87 9.15
C PRO A 140 -10.93 -14.61 8.35
N GLY A 141 -11.37 -15.79 8.78
CA GLY A 141 -12.30 -16.69 8.07
C GLY A 141 -13.80 -16.61 8.40
N HIS A 142 -14.28 -15.80 9.34
CA HIS A 142 -15.72 -15.73 9.63
C HIS A 142 -16.36 -14.40 9.21
N ILE A 143 -16.74 -14.35 7.93
CA ILE A 143 -17.86 -13.54 7.45
C ILE A 143 -18.92 -14.55 7.05
N GLY A 144 -19.94 -14.72 7.91
CA GLY A 144 -21.22 -15.30 7.54
C GLY A 144 -22.07 -14.30 6.76
#